data_AF-A0A0K8PVE5-F1
#
_entry.id   AF-A0A0K8PVE5-F1
#
_cell.length_a   1.000
_cell.length_b   1.000
_cell.length_c   1.000
_cell.angle_alpha   90.00
_cell.angle_beta   90.00
_cell.angle_gamma   90.00
#
_symmetry.space_group_name_H-M   'P 1'
#
loop_
_entity.id
_entity.type
_entity.pdbx_description
1 polymer ?
#
loop_
_entity_poly.entity_id
_entity_poly.type
_entity_poly.pdbx_seq_one_letter_code
_entity_poly.pdbx_strand_id
1 'polypeptide(L)'
;MAVPDKAQLPVWARALEDCELVYMAVPKLATLTPFHLLDPGALDISPLEAAASRVVATVAPTVEIDALRPVDVVVLGSAAVNRDGARIGKGDFPGPPRRLQGRCPPCSAGRANRWKANR
;
A
#
# COMPACT_ATOMS: atom_id res chain seq x y z
N MET A 1 18.56 9.64 -5.97
CA MET A 1 17.30 10.01 -5.30
C MET A 1 16.40 8.78 -5.30
N ALA A 2 16.19 8.12 -4.15
CA ALA A 2 15.39 6.89 -4.10
C ALA A 2 13.91 7.22 -4.23
N VAL A 3 13.27 6.74 -5.31
CA VAL A 3 11.82 6.81 -5.55
C VAL A 3 11.19 5.55 -4.92
N PRO A 4 10.61 5.66 -3.71
CA PRO A 4 10.08 4.49 -2.99
C PRO A 4 8.96 3.80 -3.79
N ASP A 5 8.24 4.56 -4.61
CA ASP A 5 7.07 4.13 -5.38
C ASP A 5 7.43 3.09 -6.46
N LYS A 6 8.64 3.18 -7.04
CA LYS A 6 9.09 2.22 -8.08
C LYS A 6 9.25 0.80 -7.53
N ALA A 7 9.67 0.67 -6.27
CA ALA A 7 9.88 -0.63 -5.66
C ALA A 7 8.55 -1.32 -5.28
N GLN A 8 7.49 -0.54 -5.06
CA GLN A 8 6.18 -1.04 -4.64
C GLN A 8 5.25 -1.33 -5.83
N LEU A 9 5.54 -0.78 -7.01
CA LEU A 9 4.75 -0.96 -8.23
C LEU A 9 4.43 -2.43 -8.58
N PRO A 10 5.37 -3.39 -8.49
CA PRO A 10 5.05 -4.79 -8.75
C PRO A 10 4.01 -5.38 -7.78
N VAL A 11 4.00 -4.92 -6.53
CA VAL A 11 3.05 -5.40 -5.51
C VAL A 11 1.65 -4.87 -5.81
N TRP A 12 1.53 -3.59 -6.16
CA TRP A 12 0.26 -2.97 -6.53
C TRP A 12 -0.30 -3.56 -7.82
N ALA A 13 0.53 -3.71 -8.85
CA ALA A 13 0.14 -4.32 -10.11
C ALA A 13 -0.38 -5.74 -9.88
N ARG A 14 0.34 -6.55 -9.09
CA ARG A 14 -0.07 -7.92 -8.78
C ARG A 14 -1.40 -8.00 -8.03
N ALA A 15 -1.63 -7.11 -7.07
CA ALA A 15 -2.90 -7.05 -6.35
C ALA A 15 -4.07 -6.73 -7.30
N LEU A 16 -3.87 -5.77 -8.21
CA LEU A 16 -4.87 -5.42 -9.23
C LEU A 16 -5.11 -6.55 -10.24
N GLU A 17 -4.06 -7.29 -10.64
CA GLU A 17 -4.19 -8.50 -11.48
C GLU A 17 -5.01 -9.61 -10.80
N ASP A 18 -4.90 -9.74 -9.49
CA ASP A 18 -5.69 -10.67 -8.68
C ASP A 18 -7.11 -10.12 -8.37
N CYS A 19 -7.51 -9.02 -9.04
CA CYS A 19 -8.79 -8.33 -8.87
C CYS A 19 -9.05 -7.85 -7.43
N GLU A 20 -7.99 -7.54 -6.69
CA GLU A 20 -8.08 -7.01 -5.33
C GLU A 20 -8.20 -5.47 -5.34
N LEU A 21 -8.80 -4.95 -4.28
CA LEU A 21 -8.93 -3.52 -4.06
C LEU A 21 -7.64 -2.94 -3.50
N VAL A 22 -7.13 -1.89 -4.15
CA VAL A 22 -5.86 -1.27 -3.76
C VAL A 22 -6.10 0.17 -3.33
N TYR A 23 -5.65 0.49 -2.12
CA TYR A 23 -5.57 1.86 -1.62
C TYR A 23 -4.11 2.33 -1.67
N MET A 24 -3.82 3.34 -2.48
CA MET A 24 -2.48 3.93 -2.58
C MET A 24 -2.44 5.28 -1.87
N ALA A 25 -1.51 5.46 -0.94
CA ALA A 25 -1.35 6.73 -0.24
C ALA A 25 -0.95 7.86 -1.21
N VAL A 26 -1.61 9.01 -1.08
CA VAL A 26 -1.19 10.22 -1.79
C VAL A 26 0.17 10.70 -1.25
N PRO A 27 1.03 11.28 -2.10
CA PRO A 27 2.31 11.82 -1.64
C PRO A 27 2.12 12.81 -0.48
N LYS A 28 2.94 12.62 0.57
CA LYS A 28 2.97 13.45 1.79
C LYS A 28 1.71 13.40 2.68
N LEU A 29 0.68 12.60 2.34
CA LEU A 29 -0.56 12.50 3.12
C LEU A 29 -1.13 13.88 3.51
N ALA A 30 -0.94 14.88 2.64
CA ALA A 30 -1.17 16.28 2.98
C ALA A 30 -2.64 16.71 2.83
N THR A 31 -3.52 15.78 2.51
CA THR A 31 -4.93 16.02 2.16
C THR A 31 -5.86 15.26 3.10
N LEU A 32 -7.10 15.76 3.22
CA LEU A 32 -8.17 15.11 3.98
C LEU A 32 -8.63 13.78 3.35
N THR A 33 -8.35 13.61 2.05
CA THR A 33 -8.50 12.37 1.29
C THR A 33 -7.14 11.71 1.01
N PRO A 34 -6.54 11.00 1.99
CA PRO A 34 -5.14 10.56 1.90
C PRO A 34 -4.88 9.35 0.99
N PHE A 35 -5.89 8.72 0.40
CA PHE A 35 -5.71 7.49 -0.39
C PHE A 35 -6.40 7.55 -1.75
N HIS A 36 -5.72 7.12 -2.80
CA HIS A 36 -6.33 6.76 -4.08
C HIS A 36 -6.99 5.39 -3.97
N LEU A 37 -8.24 5.27 -4.42
CA LEU A 37 -8.96 3.99 -4.51
C LEU A 37 -8.88 3.44 -5.93
N LEU A 38 -8.21 2.31 -6.08
CA LEU A 38 -8.10 1.57 -7.32
C LEU A 38 -9.00 0.35 -7.24
N ASP A 39 -10.08 0.40 -8.00
CA ASP A 39 -11.03 -0.70 -8.16
C ASP A 39 -10.81 -1.35 -9.53
N PRO A 40 -10.37 -2.63 -9.59
CA PRO A 40 -10.13 -3.31 -10.86
C PRO A 40 -11.40 -3.43 -11.73
N GLY A 41 -12.59 -3.35 -11.14
CA GLY A 41 -13.85 -3.32 -11.90
C GLY A 41 -14.19 -1.97 -12.53
N ALA A 42 -13.53 -0.89 -12.11
CA ALA A 42 -13.75 0.47 -12.61
C ALA A 42 -12.55 1.02 -13.44
N LEU A 43 -11.49 0.23 -13.60
CA LEU A 43 -10.29 0.61 -14.34
C LEU A 43 -10.37 0.14 -15.81
N ASP A 44 -10.31 1.09 -16.74
CA ASP A 44 -10.25 0.81 -18.19
C ASP A 44 -8.83 0.61 -18.73
N ILE A 45 -7.81 0.73 -17.87
CA ILE A 45 -6.38 0.62 -18.24
C ILE A 45 -5.73 -0.61 -17.61
N SER A 46 -4.54 -0.97 -18.09
CA SER A 46 -3.84 -2.14 -17.56
C SER A 46 -3.49 -1.98 -16.07
N PRO A 47 -3.50 -3.07 -15.27
CA PRO A 47 -3.14 -3.05 -13.84
C PRO A 47 -1.78 -2.41 -13.56
N LEU A 48 -0.80 -2.67 -14.43
CA LEU A 48 0.56 -2.14 -14.30
C LEU A 48 0.59 -0.61 -14.51
N GLU A 49 -0.16 -0.11 -15.48
CA GLU A 49 -0.27 1.32 -15.75
C GLU A 49 -1.07 2.03 -14.66
N ALA A 50 -2.17 1.44 -14.19
CA ALA A 50 -2.98 1.98 -13.10
C ALA A 50 -2.17 2.13 -11.79
N ALA A 51 -1.30 1.16 -11.52
CA ALA A 51 -0.41 1.16 -10.36
C ALA A 51 0.70 2.23 -10.42
N ALA A 52 0.92 2.88 -11.56
CA ALA A 52 1.96 3.89 -11.69
C ALA A 52 1.55 5.19 -10.96
N SER A 53 2.42 5.67 -10.07
CA SER A 53 2.19 6.88 -9.25
C SER A 53 1.82 8.15 -10.06
N ARG A 54 2.22 8.25 -11.34
CA ARG A 54 1.84 9.37 -12.22
C ARG A 54 0.43 9.24 -12.79
N VAL A 55 -0.03 8.00 -12.99
CA VAL A 55 -1.28 7.66 -13.65
C VAL A 55 -2.40 7.54 -12.62
N VAL A 56 -2.11 6.97 -11.44
CA VAL A 56 -3.10 6.84 -10.35
C VAL A 56 -3.79 8.16 -10.03
N ALA A 57 -3.06 9.28 -10.02
CA ALA A 57 -3.62 10.59 -9.72
C ALA A 57 -4.67 11.06 -10.74
N THR A 58 -4.65 10.52 -11.97
CA THR A 58 -5.62 10.85 -13.02
C THR A 58 -6.73 9.81 -13.16
N VAL A 59 -6.50 8.55 -12.76
CA VAL A 59 -7.46 7.46 -12.99
C VAL A 59 -8.23 7.05 -11.73
N ALA A 60 -7.73 7.37 -10.54
CA ALA A 60 -8.29 6.89 -9.29
C ALA A 60 -8.74 8.05 -8.39
N PRO A 61 -10.01 8.06 -7.92
CA PRO A 61 -10.48 9.06 -6.98
C PRO A 61 -9.74 8.94 -5.66
N THR A 62 -9.63 10.06 -4.93
CA THR A 62 -9.12 10.05 -3.56
C THR A 62 -10.26 9.88 -2.57
N VAL A 63 -10.01 9.15 -1.48
CA VAL A 63 -10.99 8.84 -0.44
C VAL A 63 -10.46 9.20 0.93
N GLU A 64 -11.38 9.54 1.83
CA GLU A 64 -11.10 9.78 3.24
C GLU A 64 -10.92 8.47 4.01
N ILE A 65 -10.38 8.55 5.23
CA ILE A 65 -10.12 7.37 6.07
C ILE A 65 -11.41 6.62 6.40
N ASP A 66 -12.49 7.34 6.72
CA ASP A 66 -13.79 6.72 7.04
C ASP A 66 -14.44 6.00 5.85
N ALA A 67 -14.03 6.29 4.63
CA ALA A 67 -14.50 5.61 3.42
C ALA A 67 -13.70 4.33 3.09
N LEU A 68 -12.66 4.01 3.87
CA LEU A 68 -11.87 2.80 3.68
C LEU A 68 -12.71 1.56 4.03
N ARG A 69 -12.76 0.61 3.11
CA ARG A 69 -13.24 -0.75 3.42
C ARG A 69 -12.24 -1.45 4.35
N PRO A 70 -12.66 -2.50 5.09
CA PRO A 70 -11.76 -3.29 5.92
C PRO A 70 -10.50 -3.68 5.15
N VAL A 71 -9.33 -3.38 5.71
CA VAL A 71 -8.03 -3.60 5.05
C VAL A 71 -7.42 -4.89 5.56
N ASP A 72 -7.27 -5.87 4.67
CA ASP A 72 -6.68 -7.17 4.99
C ASP A 72 -5.14 -7.12 5.07
N VAL A 73 -4.52 -6.30 4.23
CA VAL A 73 -3.05 -6.23 4.10
C VAL A 73 -2.59 -4.79 3.94
N VAL A 74 -1.54 -4.43 4.68
CA VAL A 74 -0.85 -3.13 4.55
C VAL A 74 0.60 -3.37 4.14
N VAL A 75 1.00 -2.81 3.00
CA VAL A 75 2.37 -2.89 2.49
C VAL A 75 3.10 -1.59 2.82
N LEU A 76 4.05 -1.66 3.75
CA LEU A 76 4.83 -0.52 4.21
C LEU A 76 6.25 -0.56 3.62
N GLY A 77 6.66 0.51 2.94
CA GLY A 77 8.05 0.73 2.58
C GLY A 77 8.91 0.94 3.84
N SER A 78 10.09 0.32 3.89
CA SER A 78 11.05 0.50 4.99
C SER A 78 12.45 0.51 4.42
N ALA A 79 13.32 1.37 4.94
CA ALA A 79 14.73 1.41 4.57
C ALA A 79 15.53 0.27 5.23
N ALA A 80 15.16 -0.07 6.47
CA ALA A 80 15.70 -1.22 7.19
C ALA A 80 14.63 -1.85 8.09
N VAL A 81 14.73 -3.16 8.28
CA VAL A 81 13.90 -3.92 9.22
C VAL A 81 14.78 -4.90 10.01
N ASN A 82 14.46 -5.15 11.28
CA ASN A 82 15.12 -6.19 12.08
C ASN A 82 14.25 -7.45 12.19
N ARG A 83 14.79 -8.53 12.78
CA ARG A 83 14.08 -9.81 12.96
C ARG A 83 12.88 -9.71 13.92
N ASP A 84 12.89 -8.73 14.82
CA ASP A 84 11.79 -8.44 15.75
C ASP A 84 10.68 -7.60 15.10
N GLY A 85 10.82 -7.24 13.82
CA GLY A 85 9.85 -6.44 13.08
C GLY A 85 9.93 -4.94 13.34
N ALA A 86 10.96 -4.43 14.01
CA ALA A 86 11.25 -3.01 14.09
C ALA A 86 11.64 -2.47 12.70
N ARG A 87 11.16 -1.27 12.36
CA ARG A 87 11.30 -0.69 11.02
C ARG A 87 11.83 0.73 11.10
N ILE A 88 12.67 1.09 10.14
CA ILE A 88 13.16 2.46 9.94
C ILE A 88 12.70 2.93 8.56
N GLY A 89 11.97 4.05 8.54
CA GLY A 89 11.54 4.72 7.31
C GLY A 89 12.63 5.63 6.73
N LYS A 90 12.34 6.29 5.61
CA LYS A 90 13.30 7.15 4.90
C LYS A 90 13.75 8.40 5.69
N GLY A 91 13.04 8.78 6.75
CA GLY A 91 13.50 9.81 7.70
C GLY A 91 12.96 11.22 7.49
N ASP A 92 11.93 11.40 6.67
CA ASP A 92 11.41 12.74 6.35
C ASP A 92 10.43 13.30 7.41
N PHE A 93 10.39 12.72 8.61
CA PHE A 93 9.48 13.13 9.70
C PHE A 93 10.31 13.70 10.88
N PRO A 94 10.21 15.01 11.20
CA PRO A 94 10.83 15.55 12.40
C PRO A 94 10.05 15.04 13.62
N GLY A 95 10.49 13.94 14.20
CA GLY A 95 9.88 13.37 15.41
C GLY A 95 10.67 12.19 15.95
N PRO A 96 10.58 11.91 17.26
CA PRO A 96 11.25 10.76 17.86
C PRO A 96 10.76 9.46 17.20
N PRO A 97 11.58 8.39 17.18
CA PRO A 97 11.19 7.12 16.58
C PRO A 97 9.89 6.60 17.21
N ARG A 98 8.78 6.66 16.46
CA ARG A 98 7.51 6.08 16.91
C ARG A 98 7.58 4.57 16.71
N ARG A 99 7.64 3.84 17.82
CA ARG A 99 7.45 2.39 17.82
C ARG A 99 5.98 2.12 17.47
N LEU A 100 5.70 1.75 16.22
CA LEU A 100 4.38 1.25 15.82
C LEU A 100 4.19 -0.15 16.43
N GLN A 101 3.68 -0.20 17.66
CA GLN A 101 3.26 -1.45 18.31
C GLN A 101 1.85 -1.81 17.82
N GLY A 102 1.75 -2.31 16.58
CA GLY A 102 0.52 -2.91 16.07
C GLY A 102 0.69 -4.42 16.03
N ARG A 103 0.08 -5.16 16.97
CA ARG A 103 -0.16 -6.60 16.77
C ARG A 103 -1.30 -6.74 15.76
N CYS A 104 -1.04 -7.42 14.65
CA CYS A 104 -2.11 -7.88 13.76
C CYS A 104 -2.93 -8.95 14.51
N PRO A 105 -4.26 -8.82 14.62
CA PRO A 105 -5.09 -9.87 15.21
C PRO A 105 -4.99 -11.16 14.36
N PRO A 106 -5.14 -12.36 14.98
CA PRO A 106 -5.09 -13.61 14.23
C PRO A 106 -6.25 -13.66 13.21
N CYS A 107 -5.92 -13.82 11.93
CA CYS A 107 -6.87 -13.97 10.83
C CYS A 107 -7.84 -15.13 11.08
N SER A 108 -9.13 -14.81 11.25
CA SER A 108 -10.22 -15.79 11.27
C SER A 108 -10.86 -15.92 9.89
N ALA A 109 -10.15 -16.53 8.93
CA ALA A 109 -10.74 -17.20 7.76
C ALA A 109 -9.65 -17.72 6.80
N GLY A 110 -9.37 -19.03 6.85
CA GLY A 110 -9.43 -19.94 5.70
C GLY A 110 -8.74 -19.67 4.35
N ARG A 111 -7.95 -18.61 4.13
CA ARG A 111 -7.15 -18.42 2.91
C ARG A 111 -5.66 -18.38 3.23
N ALA A 112 -5.19 -19.48 3.77
CA ALA A 112 -3.78 -19.74 3.93
C ALA A 112 -3.14 -19.97 2.54
N ASN A 113 -2.09 -19.20 2.22
CA ASN A 113 -0.95 -19.64 1.39
C ASN A 113 -1.11 -19.55 -0.14
N ARG A 114 -1.26 -18.34 -0.72
CA ARG A 114 -0.89 -18.10 -2.15
C ARG A 114 0.27 -17.09 -2.33
N TRP A 115 0.71 -16.42 -1.27
CA TRP A 115 1.91 -15.59 -1.27
C TRP A 115 3.12 -16.39 -0.78
N LYS A 116 3.44 -17.51 -1.43
CA LYS A 116 4.77 -18.11 -1.27
C LYS A 116 5.73 -17.27 -2.08
N ALA A 117 6.57 -16.50 -1.38
CA ALA A 117 7.73 -15.83 -1.95
C ALA A 117 8.49 -16.81 -2.85
N ASN A 118 8.57 -16.49 -4.14
CA ASN A 118 9.38 -17.24 -5.08
C ASN A 118 10.84 -17.10 -4.65
N ARG A 119 11.49 -18.25 -4.45
CA ARG A 119 12.92 -18.38 -4.13
C ARG A 119 13.80 -18.02 -5.32
#